data_AF-A0A968XMB3-F1
#
_entry.id   AF-A0A968XMB3-F1
#
_cell.length_a   1.000
_cell.length_b   1.000
_cell.length_c   1.000
_cell.angle_alpha   90.00
_cell.angle_beta   90.00
_cell.angle_gamma   90.00
#
_symmetry.space_group_name_H-M   'P 1'
#
loop_
_entity.id
_entity.type
_entity.pdbx_description
1 polymer ?
#
loop_
_entity_poly.entity_id
_entity_poly.type
_entity_poly.pdbx_seq_one_letter_code
_entity_poly.pdbx_strand_id
1 'polypeptide(L)'
;MRRYKALISFILVVSTYFGMLSPIAAGQTVKGRTTTKQTMNVTPATGLKFRLSEGAEGAENRTTTPPTPGDPLSQGDTDNLLKRIPPPKVQDDDQKDFAKREGSLPAPKTGKKIDQKFPATDQQGVPNVNQNNQTLEVIRFSPEGEIPLAPDLNVTFSQPMVAVTSQEEAAKVQPVQLSPMVQGKWRWLGTKTIMFDTDKRFPMATKFTATVPAGTKSANGQTLQKAVTWTFTTPPPKVETMIPQNQITRRDALMFISFDQEINPEAVIKTIKVTGGGKVLPIRLATQEEIDKDS
;
A
#
# COMPACT_ATOMS: atom_id res chain seq x y z
N MET A 1 -26.90 -23.16 76.66
CA MET A 1 -26.30 -22.76 75.36
C MET A 1 -24.83 -22.29 75.42
N ARG A 2 -24.06 -22.56 76.49
CA ARG A 2 -22.60 -22.27 76.52
C ARG A 2 -21.69 -23.45 76.13
N ARG A 3 -22.22 -24.68 76.06
CA ARG A 3 -21.43 -25.89 75.73
C ARG A 3 -21.34 -26.22 74.22
N TYR A 4 -22.19 -25.64 73.37
CA TYR A 4 -22.15 -25.86 71.92
C TYR A 4 -21.16 -24.93 71.18
N LYS A 5 -20.84 -23.75 71.74
CA LYS A 5 -19.89 -22.81 71.14
C LYS A 5 -18.42 -23.22 71.37
N ALA A 6 -18.13 -23.93 72.46
CA ALA A 6 -16.79 -24.45 72.74
C ALA A 6 -16.39 -25.61 71.80
N LEU A 7 -17.36 -26.44 71.38
CA LEU A 7 -17.10 -27.58 70.50
C LEU A 7 -16.78 -27.15 69.06
N ILE A 8 -17.47 -26.12 68.56
CA ILE A 8 -17.28 -25.59 67.19
C ILE A 8 -15.95 -24.82 67.08
N SER A 9 -15.57 -24.09 68.13
CA SER A 9 -14.28 -23.38 68.17
C SER A 9 -13.07 -24.33 68.26
N PHE A 10 -13.23 -25.50 68.87
CA PHE A 10 -12.16 -26.48 68.99
C PHE A 10 -11.88 -27.21 67.66
N ILE A 11 -12.94 -27.50 66.88
CA ILE A 11 -12.82 -28.16 65.57
C ILE A 11 -12.15 -27.24 64.53
N LEU A 12 -12.40 -25.93 64.59
CA LEU A 12 -11.84 -24.96 63.64
C LEU A 12 -10.34 -24.69 63.88
N VAL A 13 -9.89 -24.72 65.14
CA VAL A 13 -8.47 -24.55 65.50
C VAL A 13 -7.66 -25.82 65.22
N VAL A 14 -8.23 -27.01 65.40
CA VAL A 14 -7.56 -28.28 65.06
C VAL A 14 -7.42 -28.44 63.54
N SER A 15 -8.38 -27.95 62.75
CA SER A 15 -8.32 -28.00 61.27
C SER A 15 -7.30 -27.03 60.66
N THR A 16 -6.86 -26.00 61.39
CA THR A 16 -5.83 -25.06 60.91
C THR A 16 -4.42 -25.45 61.36
N TYR A 17 -4.28 -26.23 62.43
CA TYR A 17 -2.98 -26.66 62.94
C TYR A 17 -2.38 -27.89 62.25
N PHE A 18 -3.17 -28.66 61.49
CA PHE A 18 -2.68 -29.84 60.76
C PHE A 18 -2.10 -29.52 59.37
N GLY A 19 -2.14 -28.26 58.93
CA GLY A 19 -1.69 -27.83 57.59
C GLY A 19 -0.28 -27.24 57.50
N MET A 20 0.45 -27.10 58.62
CA MET A 20 1.75 -26.41 58.63
C MET A 20 2.81 -27.11 59.49
N LEU A 21 3.20 -28.33 59.12
CA LEU A 21 4.50 -28.93 59.49
C LEU A 21 4.95 -29.90 58.38
N SER A 22 5.69 -29.35 57.38
CA SER A 22 6.84 -29.85 56.55
C SER A 22 7.15 -31.37 56.36
N PRO A 23 8.08 -31.80 55.46
CA PRO A 23 8.63 -31.24 54.20
C PRO A 23 8.81 -32.25 53.01
N ILE A 24 9.13 -31.71 51.83
CA ILE A 24 10.01 -32.12 50.69
C ILE A 24 10.43 -33.61 50.46
N ALA A 25 10.18 -34.03 49.19
CA ALA A 25 10.87 -35.00 48.30
C ALA A 25 10.85 -36.53 48.55
N ALA A 26 10.25 -37.25 47.59
CA ALA A 26 10.86 -38.39 46.88
C ALA A 26 9.92 -38.84 45.74
N GLY A 27 10.45 -38.97 44.52
CA GLY A 27 9.69 -39.51 43.39
C GLY A 27 9.32 -40.98 43.60
N GLN A 28 8.11 -41.36 43.22
CA GLN A 28 7.77 -42.75 42.95
C GLN A 28 6.85 -42.87 41.72
N THR A 29 7.40 -43.61 40.77
CA THR A 29 6.76 -44.41 39.74
C THR A 29 5.41 -44.96 40.16
N VAL A 30 4.35 -44.51 39.48
CA VAL A 30 3.06 -45.20 39.51
C VAL A 30 3.02 -46.20 38.37
N LYS A 31 3.14 -47.47 38.75
CA LYS A 31 2.71 -48.64 37.96
C LYS A 31 1.26 -48.43 37.54
N GLY A 32 1.04 -48.12 36.26
CA GLY A 32 -0.26 -48.24 35.64
C GLY A 32 -0.73 -49.68 35.74
N ARG A 33 -1.69 -49.90 36.64
CA ARG A 33 -2.45 -51.16 36.76
C ARG A 33 -3.10 -51.41 35.41
N THR A 34 -2.69 -52.50 34.77
CA THR A 34 -3.24 -52.98 33.51
C THR A 34 -4.74 -53.18 33.67
N THR A 35 -5.52 -52.26 33.12
CA THR A 35 -6.94 -52.42 32.91
C THR A 35 -7.11 -53.54 31.91
N THR A 36 -7.73 -54.63 32.36
CA THR A 36 -8.15 -55.77 31.53
C THR A 36 -8.77 -55.24 30.23
N LYS A 37 -8.14 -55.55 29.09
CA LYS A 37 -8.64 -55.21 27.74
C LYS A 37 -9.98 -55.93 27.53
N GLN A 38 -11.08 -55.27 27.86
CA GLN A 38 -12.37 -55.63 27.32
C GLN A 38 -12.35 -55.29 25.83
N THR A 39 -12.24 -56.33 25.00
CA THR A 39 -12.52 -56.25 23.57
C THR A 39 -13.93 -55.70 23.38
N MET A 40 -14.05 -54.43 23.00
CA MET A 40 -15.31 -53.87 22.55
C MET A 40 -15.63 -54.46 21.17
N ASN A 41 -16.37 -55.57 21.16
CA ASN A 41 -16.99 -56.12 19.96
C ASN A 41 -18.18 -55.21 19.59
N VAL A 42 -17.92 -54.08 18.95
CA VAL A 42 -18.98 -53.25 18.36
C VAL A 42 -19.43 -53.95 17.07
N THR A 43 -20.59 -54.62 17.12
CA THR A 43 -21.21 -55.26 15.94
C THR A 43 -22.35 -54.37 15.45
N PRO A 44 -22.15 -53.50 14.45
CA PRO A 44 -23.24 -52.80 13.80
C PRO A 44 -24.04 -53.75 12.89
N ALA A 45 -25.36 -53.53 12.82
CA ALA A 45 -26.35 -54.45 12.25
C ALA A 45 -26.39 -54.52 10.70
N THR A 46 -25.62 -53.70 9.99
CA THR A 46 -25.46 -53.76 8.52
C THR A 46 -24.25 -52.92 8.11
N GLY A 47 -23.29 -53.52 7.40
CA GLY A 47 -22.01 -52.88 7.01
C GLY A 47 -20.76 -53.70 7.37
N LEU A 48 -19.64 -53.40 6.72
CA LEU A 48 -18.36 -54.13 6.85
C LEU A 48 -17.85 -54.18 8.29
N LYS A 49 -17.51 -55.38 8.76
CA LYS A 49 -16.97 -55.62 10.10
C LYS A 49 -15.45 -55.52 10.06
N PHE A 50 -14.89 -54.50 10.72
CA PHE A 50 -13.45 -54.37 10.86
C PHE A 50 -12.99 -54.98 12.18
N ARG A 51 -11.93 -55.79 12.10
CA ARG A 51 -11.19 -56.30 13.27
C ARG A 51 -9.81 -55.65 13.23
N LEU A 52 -9.58 -54.67 14.10
CA LEU A 52 -8.29 -54.00 14.24
C LEU A 52 -7.39 -54.87 15.15
N SER A 53 -6.22 -55.26 14.64
CA SER A 53 -5.12 -55.85 15.42
C SER A 53 -3.86 -55.03 15.17
N GLU A 54 -3.13 -54.65 16.23
CA GLU A 54 -1.82 -53.99 16.10
C GLU A 54 -0.80 -54.99 15.51
N GLY A 55 -0.07 -54.57 14.47
CA GLY A 55 0.96 -55.36 13.80
C GLY A 55 2.27 -55.42 14.58
N ALA A 56 2.98 -56.55 14.50
CA ALA A 56 4.30 -56.76 15.07
C ALA A 56 5.38 -56.65 13.96
N GLU A 57 6.51 -55.98 14.25
CA GLU A 57 7.64 -55.81 13.33
C GLU A 57 8.43 -57.11 13.15
N GLY A 58 8.69 -57.51 11.89
CA GLY A 58 9.58 -58.61 11.53
C GLY A 58 9.13 -59.38 10.28
N ALA A 59 9.39 -58.84 9.08
CA ALA A 59 9.30 -59.61 7.84
C ALA A 59 10.69 -59.61 7.17
N GLU A 60 11.30 -60.78 7.17
CA GLU A 60 12.73 -61.04 6.95
C GLU A 60 13.14 -61.02 5.47
N ASN A 61 14.44 -60.79 5.25
CA ASN A 61 15.16 -60.53 3.99
C ASN A 61 15.00 -61.60 2.87
N ARG A 62 14.92 -61.15 1.61
CA ARG A 62 15.05 -62.00 0.40
C ARG A 62 16.46 -61.89 -0.20
N THR A 63 17.18 -62.99 -0.36
CA THR A 63 18.51 -63.06 -0.99
C THR A 63 18.43 -63.40 -2.49
N THR A 64 19.17 -62.68 -3.34
CA THR A 64 19.29 -62.90 -4.81
C THR A 64 20.61 -63.57 -5.19
N THR A 65 20.59 -64.59 -6.05
CA THR A 65 21.78 -65.33 -6.51
C THR A 65 22.56 -64.58 -7.60
N PRO A 66 23.90 -64.48 -7.55
CA PRO A 66 24.69 -63.75 -8.55
C PRO A 66 24.88 -64.54 -9.88
N PRO A 67 25.08 -63.83 -11.01
CA PRO A 67 25.29 -64.43 -12.34
C PRO A 67 26.70 -65.04 -12.53
N THR A 68 26.80 -66.06 -13.38
CA THR A 68 28.03 -66.80 -13.68
C THR A 68 29.07 -65.93 -14.40
N PRO A 69 30.34 -65.91 -13.95
CA PRO A 69 31.41 -65.17 -14.63
C PRO A 69 31.70 -65.73 -16.03
N GLY A 70 31.87 -64.83 -17.01
CA GLY A 70 32.46 -65.14 -18.32
C GLY A 70 33.82 -64.45 -18.44
N ASP A 71 34.79 -65.10 -19.10
CA ASP A 71 36.13 -64.54 -19.26
C ASP A 71 36.14 -63.42 -20.31
N PRO A 72 36.71 -62.24 -20.00
CA PRO A 72 36.85 -61.17 -20.99
C PRO A 72 37.87 -61.56 -22.07
N LEU A 73 37.58 -61.19 -23.32
CA LEU A 73 38.56 -61.32 -24.41
C LEU A 73 39.85 -60.55 -24.05
N SER A 74 41.00 -61.07 -24.48
CA SER A 74 42.27 -60.39 -24.27
C SER A 74 42.30 -59.04 -25.02
N GLN A 75 43.08 -58.08 -24.52
CA GLN A 75 43.27 -56.80 -25.22
C GLN A 75 43.81 -57.00 -26.64
N GLY A 76 44.71 -57.97 -26.83
CA GLY A 76 45.26 -58.30 -28.15
C GLY A 76 44.23 -58.81 -29.14
N ASP A 77 43.31 -59.67 -28.69
CA ASP A 77 42.20 -60.14 -29.52
C ASP A 77 41.24 -59.00 -29.86
N THR A 78 40.98 -58.12 -28.89
CA THR A 78 40.15 -56.93 -29.06
C THR A 78 40.76 -55.99 -30.09
N ASP A 79 42.05 -55.69 -30.01
CA ASP A 79 42.76 -54.82 -30.94
C ASP A 79 42.81 -55.43 -32.35
N ASN A 80 42.98 -56.74 -32.46
CA ASN A 80 42.96 -57.45 -33.74
C ASN A 80 41.59 -57.35 -34.43
N LEU A 81 40.50 -57.40 -33.65
CA LEU A 81 39.15 -57.18 -34.18
C LEU A 81 38.96 -55.72 -34.58
N LEU A 82 39.40 -54.77 -33.76
CA LEU A 82 39.29 -53.34 -34.03
C LEU A 82 40.06 -52.92 -35.29
N LYS A 83 41.24 -53.50 -35.54
CA LYS A 83 42.04 -53.23 -36.76
C LYS A 83 41.35 -53.64 -38.07
N ARG A 84 40.37 -54.54 -38.03
CA ARG A 84 39.60 -54.95 -39.22
C ARG A 84 38.55 -53.92 -39.63
N ILE A 85 38.24 -52.97 -38.73
CA ILE A 85 37.23 -51.95 -38.99
C ILE A 85 37.91 -50.76 -39.67
N PRO A 86 37.48 -50.36 -40.88
CA PRO A 86 38.00 -49.17 -41.53
C PRO A 86 37.72 -47.92 -40.65
N PRO A 87 38.66 -46.96 -40.57
CA PRO A 87 38.50 -45.81 -39.69
C PRO A 87 37.24 -45.00 -40.09
N PRO A 88 36.42 -44.57 -39.12
CA PRO A 88 35.25 -43.75 -39.42
C PRO A 88 35.70 -42.43 -40.04
N LYS A 89 35.00 -42.00 -41.10
CA LYS A 89 35.21 -40.68 -41.70
C LYS A 89 34.57 -39.64 -40.79
N VAL A 90 35.40 -38.84 -40.12
CA VAL A 90 34.94 -37.72 -39.28
C VAL A 90 34.50 -36.58 -40.20
N GLN A 91 33.27 -36.10 -40.04
CA GLN A 91 32.76 -34.88 -40.66
C GLN A 91 32.90 -33.73 -39.67
N ASP A 92 33.04 -32.49 -40.17
CA ASP A 92 33.23 -31.30 -39.32
C ASP A 92 32.13 -31.07 -38.27
N ASP A 93 30.96 -31.71 -38.44
CA ASP A 93 29.79 -31.60 -37.56
C ASP A 93 29.72 -32.69 -36.47
N ASP A 94 30.65 -33.66 -36.46
CA ASP A 94 30.68 -34.78 -35.50
C ASP A 94 31.16 -34.35 -34.10
N GLN A 95 31.83 -33.20 -34.00
CA GLN A 95 32.22 -32.58 -32.73
C GLN A 95 31.44 -31.28 -32.50
N LYS A 96 30.19 -31.42 -32.04
CA LYS A 96 29.46 -30.29 -31.46
C LYS A 96 29.55 -30.32 -29.94
N ASP A 97 29.89 -29.18 -29.35
CA ASP A 97 29.71 -28.98 -27.92
C ASP A 97 28.24 -29.13 -27.56
N PHE A 98 27.96 -29.90 -26.50
CA PHE A 98 26.61 -30.12 -26.03
C PHE A 98 25.92 -28.77 -25.75
N ALA A 99 24.83 -28.49 -26.47
CA ALA A 99 23.99 -27.32 -26.26
C ALA A 99 23.28 -27.41 -24.90
N LYS A 100 24.00 -27.01 -23.84
CA LYS A 100 23.48 -27.00 -22.48
C LYS A 100 22.55 -25.80 -22.33
N ARG A 101 21.33 -26.03 -21.82
CA ARG A 101 20.39 -24.94 -21.49
C ARG A 101 21.05 -23.99 -20.50
N GLU A 102 20.72 -22.70 -20.59
CA GLU A 102 21.13 -21.72 -19.59
C GLU A 102 20.67 -22.19 -18.20
N GLY A 103 21.60 -22.27 -17.26
CA GLY A 103 21.32 -22.70 -15.89
C GLY A 103 20.52 -21.66 -15.11
N SER A 104 19.83 -22.10 -14.06
CA SER A 104 19.12 -21.20 -13.14
C SER A 104 20.08 -20.19 -12.51
N LEU A 105 19.59 -18.97 -12.27
CA LEU A 105 20.36 -17.91 -11.62
C LEU A 105 20.89 -18.39 -10.24
N PRO A 106 22.13 -18.01 -9.87
CA PRO A 106 22.69 -18.37 -8.57
C PRO A 106 21.86 -17.77 -7.43
N ALA A 107 21.80 -18.46 -6.30
CA ALA A 107 21.08 -18.01 -5.12
C ALA A 107 21.58 -16.61 -4.67
N PRO A 108 20.68 -15.73 -4.17
CA PRO A 108 21.06 -14.40 -3.72
C PRO A 108 22.10 -14.49 -2.60
N LYS A 109 23.19 -13.72 -2.73
CA LYS A 109 24.22 -13.63 -1.69
C LYS A 109 23.61 -13.03 -0.42
N THR A 110 23.71 -13.73 0.69
CA THR A 110 23.29 -13.21 2.00
C THR A 110 24.17 -12.03 2.40
N GLY A 111 23.56 -11.01 3.02
CA GLY A 111 24.28 -9.83 3.51
C GLY A 111 25.34 -10.18 4.55
N LYS A 112 26.31 -9.27 4.76
CA LYS A 112 27.36 -9.44 5.77
C LYS A 112 26.73 -9.56 7.16
N LYS A 113 26.96 -10.69 7.85
CA LYS A 113 26.61 -10.82 9.27
C LYS A 113 27.58 -9.99 10.11
N ILE A 114 27.05 -9.13 10.96
CA ILE A 114 27.83 -8.36 11.92
C ILE A 114 27.62 -9.03 13.28
N ASP A 115 28.66 -9.70 13.78
CA ASP A 115 28.61 -10.34 15.09
C ASP A 115 28.76 -9.28 16.19
N GLN A 116 27.63 -8.79 16.70
CA GLN A 116 27.59 -7.92 17.88
C GLN A 116 27.19 -8.73 19.10
N LYS A 117 27.95 -8.62 20.19
CA LYS A 117 27.54 -9.15 21.49
C LYS A 117 26.37 -8.32 22.02
N PHE A 118 25.32 -9.01 22.46
CA PHE A 118 24.20 -8.38 23.12
C PHE A 118 24.46 -8.27 24.64
N PRO A 119 24.21 -7.12 25.27
CA PRO A 119 23.75 -5.85 24.69
C PRO A 119 24.87 -5.12 23.94
N ALA A 120 24.53 -4.42 22.86
CA ALA A 120 25.51 -3.69 22.06
C ALA A 120 26.25 -2.64 22.91
N THR A 121 27.58 -2.72 22.96
CA THR A 121 28.42 -1.72 23.66
C THR A 121 28.32 -0.35 23.00
N ASP A 122 28.19 -0.33 21.67
CA ASP A 122 27.85 0.87 20.92
C ASP A 122 26.34 1.07 20.95
N GLN A 123 25.88 1.94 21.86
CA GLN A 123 24.61 2.62 21.62
C GLN A 123 24.80 3.42 20.34
N GLN A 124 24.33 2.88 19.21
CA GLN A 124 24.11 3.70 18.03
C GLN A 124 23.23 4.85 18.49
N GLY A 125 23.81 6.05 18.58
CA GLY A 125 23.06 7.25 18.96
C GLY A 125 21.81 7.31 18.09
N VAL A 126 20.70 7.76 18.68
CA VAL A 126 19.46 8.00 17.93
C VAL A 126 19.79 8.68 16.61
N PRO A 127 19.19 8.25 15.47
CA PRO A 127 19.52 8.82 14.18
C PRO A 127 19.46 10.35 14.25
N ASN A 128 20.61 10.99 14.01
CA ASN A 128 20.72 12.44 14.11
C ASN A 128 20.06 13.08 12.89
N VAL A 129 18.73 13.21 12.94
CA VAL A 129 17.97 14.08 12.04
C VAL A 129 18.25 15.53 12.45
N ASN A 130 19.42 16.04 12.06
CA ASN A 130 19.76 17.47 12.14
C ASN A 130 18.84 18.28 11.19
N GLN A 131 17.55 18.37 11.50
CA GLN A 131 16.60 19.24 10.78
C GLN A 131 16.91 20.72 11.00
N ASN A 132 17.69 21.05 12.04
CA ASN A 132 18.01 22.42 12.43
C ASN A 132 19.12 23.06 11.59
N ASN A 133 19.86 22.28 10.79
CA ASN A 133 20.96 22.79 9.95
C ASN A 133 20.70 22.62 8.44
N GLN A 134 19.50 22.17 8.08
CA GLN A 134 19.04 22.15 6.69
C GLN A 134 18.38 23.48 6.37
N THR A 135 18.52 23.93 5.12
CA THR A 135 17.80 25.09 4.59
C THR A 135 16.31 24.80 4.54
N LEU A 136 15.47 25.81 4.82
CA LEU A 136 14.03 25.67 4.62
C LEU A 136 13.76 25.62 3.11
N GLU A 137 13.02 24.60 2.68
CA GLU A 137 12.69 24.37 1.28
C GLU A 137 11.23 23.91 1.15
N VAL A 138 10.62 24.23 0.01
CA VAL A 138 9.30 23.70 -0.36
C VAL A 138 9.53 22.35 -1.03
N ILE A 139 9.08 21.26 -0.39
CA ILE A 139 9.25 19.90 -0.92
C ILE A 139 8.22 19.61 -2.00
N ARG A 140 6.96 20.01 -1.75
CA ARG A 140 5.83 19.68 -2.60
C ARG A 140 4.83 20.81 -2.57
N PHE A 141 4.26 21.10 -3.73
CA PHE A 141 3.09 21.94 -3.88
C PHE A 141 2.12 21.23 -4.84
N SER A 142 0.82 21.49 -4.67
CA SER A 142 -0.24 20.97 -5.51
C SER A 142 -1.43 21.91 -5.39
N PRO A 143 -2.16 22.24 -6.45
CA PRO A 143 -2.00 21.76 -7.82
C PRO A 143 -0.94 22.52 -8.63
N GLU A 144 -0.57 21.95 -9.78
CA GLU A 144 0.33 22.55 -10.78
C GLU A 144 -0.20 22.30 -12.19
N GLY A 145 0.05 23.25 -13.11
CA GLY A 145 -0.34 23.10 -14.51
C GLY A 145 -1.85 23.23 -14.77
N GLU A 146 -2.32 22.61 -15.85
CA GLU A 146 -3.73 22.59 -16.22
C GLU A 146 -4.45 21.44 -15.50
N ILE A 147 -5.44 21.79 -14.69
CA ILE A 147 -6.16 20.84 -13.83
C ILE A 147 -7.68 20.98 -14.01
N PRO A 148 -8.41 19.88 -14.28
CA PRO A 148 -9.85 19.93 -14.50
C PRO A 148 -10.64 20.48 -13.30
N LEU A 149 -10.17 20.20 -12.09
CA LEU A 149 -10.78 20.66 -10.85
C LEU A 149 -9.69 20.78 -9.77
N ALA A 150 -9.59 21.95 -9.15
CA ALA A 150 -8.85 22.16 -7.90
C ALA A 150 -9.84 22.32 -6.75
N PRO A 151 -9.98 21.34 -5.85
CA PRO A 151 -10.69 21.58 -4.60
C PRO A 151 -9.84 22.36 -3.59
N ASP A 152 -8.54 22.06 -3.50
CA ASP A 152 -7.63 22.55 -2.47
C ASP A 152 -6.22 22.87 -3.01
N LEU A 153 -5.53 23.82 -2.35
CA LEU A 153 -4.12 24.15 -2.61
C LEU A 153 -3.27 23.71 -1.41
N ASN A 154 -2.33 22.80 -1.65
CA ASN A 154 -1.47 22.19 -0.64
C ASN A 154 -0.01 22.58 -0.86
N VAL A 155 0.68 22.91 0.23
CA VAL A 155 2.12 23.21 0.24
C VAL A 155 2.78 22.52 1.42
N THR A 156 3.79 21.69 1.14
CA THR A 156 4.56 20.95 2.14
C THR A 156 6.00 21.47 2.20
N PHE A 157 6.43 21.83 3.39
CA PHE A 157 7.76 22.35 3.69
C PHE A 157 8.67 21.25 4.26
N SER A 158 10.00 21.44 4.12
CA SER A 158 10.99 20.53 4.69
C SER A 158 11.01 20.52 6.22
N GLN A 159 10.61 21.63 6.83
CA GLN A 159 10.65 21.85 8.27
C GLN A 159 9.30 22.29 8.84
N PRO A 160 9.11 22.14 10.17
CA PRO A 160 7.96 22.71 10.87
C PRO A 160 7.93 24.24 10.71
N MET A 161 6.82 24.77 10.21
CA MET A 161 6.59 26.20 10.05
C MET A 161 5.82 26.80 11.23
N VAL A 162 4.95 26.01 11.84
CA VAL A 162 4.16 26.39 13.01
C VAL A 162 4.37 25.40 14.14
N ALA A 163 4.26 25.88 15.38
CA ALA A 163 4.22 25.01 16.55
C ALA A 163 2.90 24.23 16.60
N VAL A 164 2.89 23.08 17.28
CA VAL A 164 1.66 22.32 17.54
C VAL A 164 0.75 23.16 18.45
N THR A 165 -0.28 23.76 17.86
CA THR A 165 -1.21 24.70 18.51
C THR A 165 -2.63 24.49 17.96
N SER A 166 -3.59 25.31 18.39
CA SER A 166 -4.95 25.30 17.83
C SER A 166 -4.94 25.63 16.33
N GLN A 167 -5.94 25.15 15.60
CA GLN A 167 -6.00 25.32 14.15
C GLN A 167 -6.15 26.81 13.77
N GLU A 168 -6.90 27.55 14.57
CA GLU A 168 -7.19 28.98 14.40
C GLU A 168 -5.94 29.84 14.61
N GLU A 169 -5.09 29.45 15.57
CA GLU A 169 -3.84 30.14 15.84
C GLU A 169 -2.79 29.85 14.77
N ALA A 170 -2.65 28.57 14.38
CA ALA A 170 -1.77 28.17 13.28
C ALA A 170 -2.18 28.85 11.96
N ALA A 171 -3.48 28.99 11.69
CA ALA A 171 -4.01 29.62 10.49
C ALA A 171 -3.68 31.12 10.37
N LYS A 172 -3.22 31.79 11.44
CA LYS A 172 -2.72 33.18 11.36
C LYS A 172 -1.39 33.27 10.62
N VAL A 173 -0.61 32.20 10.62
CA VAL A 173 0.68 32.11 9.93
C VAL A 173 0.44 31.52 8.54
N GLN A 174 0.36 32.40 7.55
CA GLN A 174 0.09 32.07 6.15
C GLN A 174 1.29 32.52 5.30
N PRO A 175 2.27 31.64 5.05
CA PRO A 175 3.45 31.99 4.28
C PRO A 175 3.19 32.01 2.76
N VAL A 176 2.00 31.59 2.30
CA VAL A 176 1.66 31.46 0.88
C VAL A 176 0.76 32.62 0.47
N GLN A 177 1.13 33.32 -0.60
CA GLN A 177 0.34 34.35 -1.25
C GLN A 177 -0.33 33.75 -2.49
N LEU A 178 -1.64 33.94 -2.63
CA LEU A 178 -2.44 33.46 -3.75
C LEU A 178 -3.02 34.64 -4.53
N SER A 179 -2.84 34.62 -5.85
CA SER A 179 -3.40 35.62 -6.75
C SER A 179 -4.06 34.93 -7.96
N PRO A 180 -5.31 35.28 -8.34
CA PRO A 180 -6.24 36.19 -7.66
C PRO A 180 -6.74 35.65 -6.31
N MET A 181 -7.19 36.55 -5.42
CA MET A 181 -7.67 36.18 -4.08
C MET A 181 -9.03 35.47 -4.18
N VAL A 182 -9.11 34.27 -3.59
CA VAL A 182 -10.32 33.44 -3.55
C VAL A 182 -10.85 33.40 -2.13
N GLN A 183 -12.18 33.26 -1.99
CA GLN A 183 -12.80 33.07 -0.68
C GLN A 183 -12.50 31.66 -0.16
N GLY A 184 -11.91 31.59 1.03
CA GLY A 184 -11.51 30.34 1.67
C GLY A 184 -10.74 30.57 2.95
N LYS A 185 -10.25 29.48 3.54
CA LYS A 185 -9.55 29.44 4.83
C LYS A 185 -8.25 28.67 4.71
N TRP A 186 -7.21 29.17 5.34
CA TRP A 186 -5.96 28.43 5.49
C TRP A 186 -6.04 27.48 6.67
N ARG A 187 -5.57 26.25 6.46
CA ARG A 187 -5.57 25.18 7.46
C ARG A 187 -4.24 24.42 7.41
N TRP A 188 -3.65 24.19 8.56
CA TRP A 188 -2.40 23.44 8.70
C TRP A 188 -2.69 21.94 8.84
N LEU A 189 -2.19 21.13 7.92
CA LEU A 189 -2.21 19.66 7.99
C LEU A 189 -1.01 19.17 8.82
N GLY A 190 -0.97 19.57 10.09
CA GLY A 190 0.19 19.40 10.97
C GLY A 190 1.17 20.58 10.87
N THR A 191 2.41 20.40 11.32
CA THR A 191 3.36 21.53 11.45
C THR A 191 4.10 21.88 10.17
N LYS A 192 4.07 21.00 9.15
CA LYS A 192 4.88 21.12 7.91
C LYS A 192 4.07 21.37 6.65
N THR A 193 2.76 21.15 6.66
CA THR A 193 1.93 21.24 5.46
C THR A 193 0.79 22.21 5.69
N ILE A 194 0.63 23.17 4.81
CA ILE A 194 -0.50 24.11 4.81
C ILE A 194 -1.40 23.84 3.60
N MET A 195 -2.70 23.89 3.83
CA MET A 195 -3.77 23.69 2.87
C MET A 195 -4.65 24.94 2.82
N PHE A 196 -5.04 25.37 1.63
CA PHE A 196 -6.10 26.35 1.44
C PHE A 196 -7.39 25.64 1.09
N ASP A 197 -8.37 25.74 1.97
CA ASP A 197 -9.71 25.19 1.83
C ASP A 197 -10.63 26.26 1.23
N THR A 198 -11.19 26.00 0.05
CA THR A 198 -12.11 26.95 -0.61
C THR A 198 -13.54 26.72 -0.15
N ASP A 199 -14.31 27.77 0.11
CA ASP A 199 -15.68 27.61 0.64
C ASP A 199 -16.63 26.92 -0.37
N LYS A 200 -16.34 27.04 -1.68
CA LYS A 200 -17.11 26.38 -2.75
C LYS A 200 -16.20 25.59 -3.68
N ARG A 201 -15.37 26.32 -4.44
CA ARG A 201 -14.33 25.81 -5.35
C ARG A 201 -13.49 26.97 -5.87
N PHE A 202 -12.33 26.69 -6.44
CA PHE A 202 -11.61 27.68 -7.23
C PHE A 202 -12.43 28.12 -8.46
N PRO A 203 -12.47 29.42 -8.77
CA PRO A 203 -13.05 29.91 -10.03
C PRO A 203 -12.47 29.16 -11.24
N MET A 204 -13.36 28.74 -12.13
CA MET A 204 -12.93 28.10 -13.37
C MET A 204 -12.46 29.14 -14.40
N ALA A 205 -11.85 28.69 -15.50
CA ALA A 205 -11.29 29.55 -16.55
C ALA A 205 -10.30 30.61 -16.03
N THR A 206 -9.61 30.34 -14.93
CA THR A 206 -8.77 31.31 -14.24
C THR A 206 -7.37 30.74 -14.02
N LYS A 207 -6.37 31.58 -14.28
CA LYS A 207 -4.96 31.29 -13.98
C LYS A 207 -4.65 31.78 -12.57
N PHE A 208 -4.20 30.89 -11.71
CA PHE A 208 -3.80 31.19 -10.33
C PHE A 208 -2.29 31.09 -10.18
N THR A 209 -1.71 32.05 -9.47
CA THR A 209 -0.30 32.07 -9.10
C THR A 209 -0.20 32.02 -7.59
N ALA A 210 0.52 31.01 -7.10
CA ALA A 210 0.82 30.85 -5.69
C ALA A 210 2.32 31.11 -5.47
N THR A 211 2.63 31.96 -4.50
CA THR A 211 3.99 32.41 -4.21
C THR A 211 4.29 32.28 -2.72
N VAL A 212 5.38 31.60 -2.39
CA VAL A 212 5.99 31.65 -1.06
C VAL A 212 7.18 32.60 -1.14
N PRO A 213 7.15 33.77 -0.46
CA PRO A 213 8.21 34.76 -0.56
C PRO A 213 9.50 34.26 0.12
N ALA A 214 10.63 34.72 -0.42
CA ALA A 214 11.93 34.53 0.23
C ALA A 214 11.94 35.22 1.60
N GLY A 215 12.68 34.64 2.56
CA GLY A 215 12.74 35.16 3.93
C GLY A 215 11.63 34.66 4.85
N THR A 216 10.70 33.82 4.36
CA THR A 216 9.73 33.12 5.21
C THR A 216 10.48 32.29 6.27
N LYS A 217 10.14 32.48 7.55
CA LYS A 217 10.78 31.81 8.69
C LYS A 217 10.03 30.53 9.07
N SER A 218 10.77 29.46 9.33
CA SER A 218 10.26 28.24 9.98
C SER A 218 10.16 28.43 11.49
N ALA A 219 9.44 27.54 12.17
CA ALA A 219 9.37 27.51 13.63
C ALA A 219 10.76 27.27 14.27
N ASN A 220 11.68 26.65 13.53
CA ASN A 220 13.06 26.40 13.95
C ASN A 220 14.00 27.59 13.68
N GLY A 221 13.48 28.71 13.16
CA GLY A 221 14.26 29.93 12.87
C GLY A 221 15.01 29.93 11.53
N GLN A 222 14.92 28.85 10.75
CA GLN A 222 15.48 28.79 9.40
C GLN A 222 14.66 29.62 8.42
N THR A 223 15.30 30.16 7.38
CA THR A 223 14.64 31.00 6.37
C THR A 223 14.65 30.35 4.99
N LEU A 224 13.58 30.57 4.24
CA LEU A 224 13.51 30.19 2.84
C LEU A 224 14.43 31.12 2.02
N GLN A 225 15.48 30.56 1.41
CA GLN A 225 16.48 31.36 0.68
C GLN A 225 15.95 31.96 -0.62
N LYS A 226 15.07 31.24 -1.32
CA LYS A 226 14.53 31.64 -2.64
C LYS A 226 13.02 31.61 -2.61
N ALA A 227 12.38 32.61 -3.21
CA ALA A 227 10.94 32.61 -3.37
C ALA A 227 10.55 31.45 -4.31
N VAL A 228 9.52 30.70 -3.93
CA VAL A 228 8.99 29.60 -4.73
C VAL A 228 7.65 30.07 -5.28
N THR A 229 7.56 30.18 -6.60
CA THR A 229 6.33 30.58 -7.29
C THR A 229 5.95 29.51 -8.29
N TRP A 230 4.68 29.10 -8.26
CA TRP A 230 4.11 28.17 -9.23
C TRP A 230 2.75 28.68 -9.68
N THR A 231 2.23 28.07 -10.72
CA THR A 231 0.96 28.45 -11.32
C THR A 231 0.17 27.21 -11.67
N PHE A 232 -1.14 27.30 -11.46
CA PHE A 232 -2.11 26.34 -11.93
C PHE A 232 -3.25 27.06 -12.64
N THR A 233 -3.85 26.41 -13.63
CA THR A 233 -4.92 26.98 -14.45
C THR A 233 -6.10 26.03 -14.47
N THR A 234 -7.28 26.56 -14.21
CA THR A 234 -8.54 25.82 -14.38
C THR A 234 -9.01 25.94 -15.83
N PRO A 235 -9.57 24.87 -16.44
CA PRO A 235 -9.95 24.88 -17.85
C PRO A 235 -11.05 25.91 -18.14
N PRO A 236 -11.09 26.45 -19.38
CA PRO A 236 -12.19 27.29 -19.82
C PRO A 236 -13.51 26.49 -19.94
N PRO A 237 -14.67 27.16 -19.88
CA PRO A 237 -15.96 26.51 -20.11
C PRO A 237 -16.06 26.01 -21.55
N LYS A 238 -16.71 24.87 -21.73
CA LYS A 238 -17.02 24.28 -23.02
C LYS A 238 -18.52 24.38 -23.27
N VAL A 239 -18.88 24.65 -24.53
CA VAL A 239 -20.27 24.61 -24.97
C VAL A 239 -20.69 23.14 -25.02
N GLU A 240 -21.74 22.79 -24.27
CA GLU A 240 -22.31 21.44 -24.29
C GLU A 240 -23.43 21.32 -25.33
N THR A 241 -24.35 22.29 -25.33
CA THR A 241 -25.49 22.29 -26.22
C THR A 241 -25.71 23.69 -26.76
N MET A 242 -26.07 23.77 -28.04
CA MET A 242 -26.51 24.99 -28.69
C MET A 242 -27.82 24.68 -29.41
N ILE A 243 -28.84 25.48 -29.14
CA ILE A 243 -30.15 25.37 -29.77
C ILE A 243 -30.51 26.76 -30.31
N PRO A 244 -31.03 26.86 -31.54
CA PRO A 244 -31.10 25.79 -32.53
C PRO A 244 -29.72 25.48 -33.16
N GLN A 245 -29.48 24.20 -33.44
CA GLN A 245 -28.32 23.73 -34.19
C GLN A 245 -28.78 22.88 -35.37
N ASN A 246 -28.34 23.24 -36.57
CA ASN A 246 -28.61 22.55 -37.85
C ASN A 246 -30.09 22.22 -38.12
N GLN A 247 -31.02 23.10 -37.74
CA GLN A 247 -32.45 22.89 -37.90
C GLN A 247 -33.16 24.14 -38.42
N ILE A 248 -34.25 23.94 -39.16
CA ILE A 248 -35.11 25.03 -39.62
C ILE A 248 -35.98 25.44 -38.44
N THR A 249 -35.85 26.70 -38.01
CA THR A 249 -36.65 27.24 -36.91
C THR A 249 -37.48 28.44 -37.34
N ARG A 250 -38.38 28.86 -36.46
CA ARG A 250 -39.09 30.13 -36.61
C ARG A 250 -38.10 31.30 -36.52
N ARG A 251 -38.47 32.43 -37.13
CA ARG A 251 -37.63 33.65 -37.13
C ARG A 251 -37.48 34.30 -35.75
N ASP A 252 -38.37 33.98 -34.83
CA ASP A 252 -38.42 34.46 -33.45
C ASP A 252 -37.97 33.41 -32.42
N ALA A 253 -37.36 32.31 -32.87
CA ALA A 253 -36.87 31.26 -31.97
C ALA A 253 -35.74 31.77 -31.06
N LEU A 254 -35.81 31.41 -29.79
CA LEU A 254 -34.76 31.71 -28.82
C LEU A 254 -33.52 30.87 -29.10
N MET A 255 -32.36 31.51 -28.95
CA MET A 255 -31.07 30.83 -28.98
C MET A 255 -30.66 30.49 -27.55
N PHE A 256 -30.44 29.22 -27.29
CA PHE A 256 -29.98 28.69 -26.01
C PHE A 256 -28.59 28.07 -26.17
N ILE A 257 -27.70 28.38 -25.24
CA ILE A 257 -26.36 27.79 -25.18
C ILE A 257 -26.14 27.32 -23.74
N SER A 258 -25.94 26.03 -23.54
CA SER A 258 -25.50 25.48 -22.26
C SER A 258 -23.99 25.29 -22.25
N PHE A 259 -23.41 25.45 -21.05
CA PHE A 259 -21.99 25.26 -20.79
C PHE A 259 -21.83 24.18 -19.73
N ASP A 260 -20.69 23.50 -19.76
CA ASP A 260 -20.30 22.47 -18.77
C ASP A 260 -20.06 23.04 -17.36
N GLN A 261 -20.07 24.37 -17.22
CA GLN A 261 -19.66 25.10 -16.03
C GLN A 261 -20.52 26.35 -15.82
N GLU A 262 -20.62 26.80 -14.56
CA GLU A 262 -21.26 28.07 -14.22
C GLU A 262 -20.51 29.24 -14.86
N ILE A 263 -21.25 30.06 -15.62
CA ILE A 263 -20.73 31.22 -16.34
C ILE A 263 -21.42 32.51 -15.88
N ASN A 264 -20.77 33.66 -16.10
CA ASN A 264 -21.45 34.95 -16.03
C ASN A 264 -22.08 35.28 -17.40
N PRO A 265 -23.42 35.28 -17.55
CA PRO A 265 -24.08 35.49 -18.83
C PRO A 265 -23.75 36.86 -19.48
N GLU A 266 -23.57 37.91 -18.66
CA GLU A 266 -23.26 39.26 -19.15
C GLU A 266 -21.84 39.37 -19.73
N ALA A 267 -20.90 38.58 -19.20
CA ALA A 267 -19.55 38.53 -19.73
C ALA A 267 -19.49 37.70 -21.01
N VAL A 268 -20.21 36.57 -21.04
CA VAL A 268 -20.19 35.64 -22.17
C VAL A 268 -20.89 36.23 -23.40
N ILE A 269 -22.01 36.94 -23.25
CA ILE A 269 -22.73 37.51 -24.40
C ILE A 269 -21.88 38.48 -25.22
N LYS A 270 -20.91 39.16 -24.59
CA LYS A 270 -19.96 40.07 -25.27
C LYS A 270 -18.98 39.34 -26.19
N THR A 271 -18.77 38.05 -25.96
CA THR A 271 -17.89 37.19 -26.77
C THR A 271 -18.62 36.46 -27.88
N ILE A 272 -19.96 36.39 -27.81
CA ILE A 272 -20.79 35.70 -28.80
C ILE A 272 -21.03 36.63 -30.00
N LYS A 273 -20.93 36.08 -31.21
CA LYS A 273 -21.29 36.78 -32.45
C LYS A 273 -22.27 35.93 -33.23
N VAL A 274 -23.41 36.51 -33.57
CA VAL A 274 -24.41 35.86 -34.43
C VAL A 274 -24.38 36.54 -35.78
N THR A 275 -24.24 35.75 -36.84
CA THR A 275 -24.22 36.25 -38.22
C THR A 275 -25.33 35.60 -39.03
N GLY A 276 -26.10 36.42 -39.74
CA GLY A 276 -27.15 35.97 -40.64
C GLY A 276 -27.08 36.75 -41.95
N GLY A 277 -27.11 36.06 -43.09
CA GLY A 277 -27.10 36.71 -44.42
C GLY A 277 -25.91 37.65 -44.66
N GLY A 278 -24.74 37.36 -44.08
CA GLY A 278 -23.52 38.16 -44.23
C GLY A 278 -23.42 39.38 -43.30
N LYS A 279 -24.35 39.58 -42.36
CA LYS A 279 -24.32 40.68 -41.38
C LYS A 279 -24.26 40.14 -39.95
N VAL A 280 -23.59 40.87 -39.05
CA VAL A 280 -23.61 40.62 -37.61
C VAL A 280 -24.93 41.15 -37.05
N LEU A 281 -25.68 40.31 -36.35
CA LEU A 281 -26.93 40.67 -35.71
C LEU A 281 -26.66 41.14 -34.27
N PRO A 282 -27.37 42.16 -33.78
CA PRO A 282 -27.32 42.52 -32.37
C PRO A 282 -27.95 41.42 -31.53
N ILE A 283 -27.32 41.09 -30.41
CA ILE A 283 -27.80 40.07 -29.46
C ILE A 283 -27.95 40.68 -28.08
N ARG A 284 -28.92 40.18 -27.33
CA ARG A 284 -29.15 40.49 -25.91
C ARG A 284 -29.54 39.22 -25.17
N LEU A 285 -29.45 39.25 -23.85
CA LEU A 285 -29.99 38.18 -23.02
C LEU A 285 -31.51 38.15 -23.16
N ALA A 286 -32.07 36.94 -23.19
CA ALA A 286 -33.51 36.72 -23.17
C ALA A 286 -34.06 37.12 -21.80
N THR A 287 -35.25 37.73 -21.78
CA THR A 287 -35.98 38.01 -20.54
C THR A 287 -36.67 36.75 -20.03
N GLN A 288 -36.94 36.67 -18.73
CA GLN A 288 -37.63 35.52 -18.15
C GLN A 288 -39.00 35.27 -18.81
N GLU A 289 -39.73 36.34 -19.13
CA GLU A 289 -41.03 36.27 -19.81
C GLU A 289 -40.95 35.69 -21.23
N GLU A 290 -39.83 35.87 -21.93
CA GLU A 290 -39.58 35.29 -23.25
C GLU A 290 -39.24 33.80 -23.14
N ILE A 291 -38.45 33.43 -22.13
CA ILE A 291 -38.10 32.04 -21.83
C ILE A 291 -39.34 31.23 -21.47
N ASP A 292 -40.21 31.79 -20.62
CA ASP A 292 -41.43 31.12 -20.17
C ASP A 292 -42.46 30.93 -21.32
N LYS A 293 -42.42 31.77 -22.36
CA LYS A 293 -43.29 31.65 -23.55
C LYS A 293 -42.80 30.64 -24.58
N ASP A 294 -41.54 30.23 -24.50
CA ASP A 294 -40.89 29.27 -25.41
C ASP A 294 -40.87 27.85 -24.83
N SER A 295 -41.25 27.70 -23.55
CA SER A 295 -41.39 26.43 -22.83
C SER A 295 -42.67 25.67 -23.18
#